data_AF-A0A7X4CBM4-F1
#
_entry.id   AF-A0A7X4CBM4-F1
#
_cell.length_a   1.000
_cell.length_b   1.000
_cell.length_c   1.000
_cell.angle_alpha   90.00
_cell.angle_beta   90.00
_cell.angle_gamma   90.00
#
_symmetry.space_group_name_H-M   'P 1'
#
loop_
_entity.id
_entity.type
_entity.pdbx_description
1 polymer ?
#
loop_
_entity_poly.entity_id
_entity_poly.type
_entity_poly.pdbx_seq_one_letter_code
_entity_poly.pdbx_strand_id
1 'polypeptide(L)'
;PVLKLEGKARKEINAIANMIAPGSKMVPIDATKASGEMCMLETVTKHNMIHFSQTPEQTHEDVVYYINPATFIKNGLDVKKLPRHPSELGKMEPLQWYYYDGTYVEPHQGSQLNKEFVIMSVDVK
;
A
#
# COMPACT_ATOMS: atom_id res chain seq x y z
N PRO A 1 11.87 23.04 -18.38
CA PRO A 1 11.19 21.86 -17.76
C PRO A 1 11.94 21.41 -16.52
N VAL A 2 11.26 21.37 -15.36
CA VAL A 2 11.89 21.16 -14.04
C VAL A 2 12.55 19.78 -13.89
N LEU A 3 12.28 18.81 -14.78
CA LEU A 3 13.00 17.54 -14.84
C LEU A 3 13.16 17.07 -16.30
N LYS A 4 14.41 16.76 -16.71
CA LYS A 4 14.79 16.21 -18.04
C LYS A 4 14.79 14.66 -17.99
N LEU A 5 13.71 14.07 -17.47
CA LEU A 5 13.63 12.62 -17.31
C LEU A 5 13.22 11.93 -18.61
N GLU A 6 13.88 10.81 -18.91
CA GLU A 6 13.61 9.97 -20.07
C GLU A 6 13.46 8.49 -19.67
N GLY A 7 13.03 7.65 -20.62
CA GLY A 7 12.95 6.21 -20.42
C GLY A 7 12.06 5.76 -19.25
N LYS A 8 12.53 4.79 -18.47
CA LYS A 8 11.79 4.17 -17.35
C LYS A 8 11.47 5.18 -16.23
N ALA A 9 12.41 6.04 -15.87
CA ALA A 9 12.24 7.03 -14.81
C ALA A 9 11.11 8.03 -15.11
N ARG A 10 10.95 8.46 -16.37
CA ARG A 10 9.80 9.28 -16.78
C ARG A 10 8.47 8.53 -16.64
N LYS A 11 8.46 7.23 -16.94
CA LYS A 11 7.25 6.39 -16.83
C LYS A 11 6.83 6.22 -15.37
N GLU A 12 7.77 6.00 -14.45
CA GLU A 12 7.50 5.91 -13.02
C GLU A 12 6.96 7.22 -12.44
N ILE A 13 7.60 8.35 -12.71
CA ILE A 13 7.12 9.67 -12.23
C ILE A 13 5.71 9.96 -12.77
N ASN A 14 5.43 9.62 -14.03
CA ASN A 14 4.09 9.78 -14.59
C ASN A 14 3.07 8.82 -13.97
N ALA A 15 3.46 7.59 -13.61
CA ALA A 15 2.57 6.66 -12.93
C ALA A 15 2.18 7.20 -11.54
N ILE A 16 3.15 7.72 -10.78
CA ILE A 16 2.91 8.38 -9.48
C ILE A 16 2.04 9.63 -9.67
N ALA A 17 2.37 10.48 -10.64
CA ALA A 17 1.59 11.69 -10.94
C ALA A 17 0.13 11.37 -11.29
N ASN A 18 -0.12 10.30 -12.04
CA ASN A 18 -1.48 9.86 -12.38
C ASN A 18 -2.26 9.35 -11.15
N MET A 19 -1.59 8.76 -10.15
CA MET A 19 -2.24 8.36 -8.90
C MET A 19 -2.69 9.55 -8.06
N ILE A 20 -1.98 10.68 -8.13
CA ILE A 20 -2.30 11.90 -7.35
C ILE A 20 -2.99 13.00 -8.18
N ALA A 21 -3.21 12.76 -9.47
CA ALA A 21 -3.82 13.74 -10.35
C ALA A 21 -5.29 14.01 -9.95
N PRO A 22 -5.78 15.24 -10.15
CA PRO A 22 -7.21 15.53 -10.00
C PRO A 22 -8.06 14.53 -10.81
N GLY A 23 -8.91 13.77 -10.12
CA GLY A 23 -9.77 12.75 -10.74
C GLY A 23 -9.25 11.31 -10.70
N SER A 24 -8.04 11.05 -10.16
CA SER A 24 -7.44 9.72 -9.98
C SER A 24 -8.25 8.75 -9.12
N LYS A 25 -9.33 9.25 -8.50
CA LYS A 25 -10.13 8.56 -7.49
C LYS A 25 -9.34 8.21 -6.24
N MET A 26 -8.09 8.65 -6.10
CA MET A 26 -7.36 8.59 -4.83
C MET A 26 -7.64 9.87 -4.05
N VAL A 27 -7.89 9.73 -2.74
CA VAL A 27 -8.02 10.88 -1.82
C VAL A 27 -6.94 10.77 -0.75
N PRO A 28 -6.16 11.84 -0.51
CA PRO A 28 -5.24 11.89 0.62
C PRO A 28 -6.04 12.03 1.93
N ILE A 29 -5.63 11.27 2.94
CA ILE A 29 -6.15 11.29 4.30
C ILE A 29 -4.97 11.57 5.23
N ASP A 30 -5.11 12.61 6.05
CA ASP A 30 -4.17 12.86 7.14
C ASP A 30 -4.48 11.91 8.30
N ALA A 31 -3.65 10.88 8.45
CA ALA A 31 -3.74 9.88 9.51
C ALA A 31 -2.65 10.10 10.58
N THR A 32 -1.96 11.23 10.56
CA THR A 32 -0.76 11.46 11.39
C THR A 32 -1.06 11.39 12.89
N LYS A 33 -2.27 11.78 13.30
CA LYS A 33 -2.72 11.65 14.69
C LYS A 33 -2.91 10.20 15.14
N ALA A 34 -3.25 9.29 14.23
CA ALA A 34 -3.57 7.90 14.54
C ALA A 34 -2.35 6.98 14.41
N SER A 35 -1.60 7.08 13.31
CA SER A 35 -0.46 6.21 13.00
C SER A 35 0.86 6.94 12.73
N GLY A 36 0.84 8.28 12.65
CA GLY A 36 2.02 9.07 12.27
C GLY A 36 2.23 9.21 10.76
N GLU A 37 1.25 8.80 9.94
CA GLU A 37 1.40 8.68 8.50
C GLU A 37 0.34 9.44 7.69
N MET A 38 0.60 9.56 6.39
CA MET A 38 -0.36 9.99 5.38
C MET A 38 -0.87 8.76 4.62
N CYS A 39 -2.16 8.72 4.33
CA CYS A 39 -2.80 7.65 3.57
C CYS A 39 -3.31 8.19 2.23
N MET A 40 -3.16 7.44 1.15
CA MET A 40 -3.91 7.63 -0.08
C MET A 40 -4.89 6.48 -0.26
N LEU A 41 -6.19 6.80 -0.23
CA LEU A 41 -7.26 5.82 -0.35
C LEU A 41 -7.98 5.95 -1.70
N GLU A 42 -8.11 4.82 -2.41
CA GLU A 42 -8.96 4.70 -3.59
C GLU A 42 -10.45 4.81 -3.19
N THR A 43 -11.16 5.79 -3.73
CA THR A 43 -12.50 6.21 -3.27
C THR A 43 -13.67 5.41 -3.83
N VAL A 44 -13.52 4.71 -4.94
CA VAL A 44 -14.61 3.94 -5.57
C VAL A 44 -14.85 2.65 -4.82
N THR A 45 -13.81 1.89 -4.51
CA THR A 45 -13.92 0.56 -3.88
C THR A 45 -13.32 0.49 -2.48
N LYS A 46 -12.50 1.48 -2.09
CA LYS A 46 -11.77 1.49 -0.81
C LYS A 46 -11.00 0.19 -0.61
N HIS A 47 -10.37 -0.28 -1.68
CA HIS A 47 -9.68 -1.56 -1.78
C HIS A 47 -8.24 -1.41 -2.26
N ASN A 48 -7.78 -0.19 -2.53
CA ASN A 48 -6.38 0.10 -2.75
C ASN A 48 -6.00 1.26 -1.84
N MET A 49 -4.88 1.11 -1.14
CA MET A 49 -4.43 2.07 -0.15
C MET A 49 -2.92 2.11 -0.13
N ILE A 50 -2.36 3.31 -0.02
CA ILE A 50 -0.92 3.53 0.09
C ILE A 50 -0.67 4.35 1.34
N HIS A 51 0.17 3.84 2.22
CA HIS A 51 0.67 4.59 3.37
C HIS A 51 2.05 5.17 3.05
N PHE A 52 2.30 6.39 3.50
CA PHE A 52 3.60 7.04 3.36
C PHE A 52 3.84 8.04 4.51
N SER A 53 5.10 8.13 4.95
CA SER A 53 5.54 9.11 5.94
C SER A 53 6.66 9.99 5.37
N GLN A 54 6.69 11.26 5.79
CA GLN A 54 7.80 12.17 5.47
C GLN A 54 9.01 11.98 6.40
N THR A 55 8.80 11.29 7.53
CA THR A 55 9.80 10.96 8.56
C THR A 55 9.58 9.49 8.98
N PRO A 56 9.85 8.51 8.11
CA PRO A 56 9.58 7.09 8.37
C PRO A 56 10.29 6.57 9.63
N GLU A 57 11.41 7.15 10.01
CA GLU A 57 12.11 6.85 11.26
C GLU A 57 11.31 7.22 12.53
N GLN A 58 10.23 8.00 12.40
CA GLN A 58 9.38 8.47 13.51
C GLN A 58 7.98 7.83 13.54
N THR A 59 7.54 7.12 12.48
CA THR A 59 6.26 6.38 12.50
C THR A 59 6.33 5.18 13.44
N HIS A 60 5.20 4.64 13.91
CA HIS A 60 5.19 3.34 14.60
C HIS A 60 4.84 2.18 13.65
N GLU A 61 4.68 2.48 12.35
CA GLU A 61 4.23 1.54 11.31
C GLU A 61 5.27 1.29 10.22
N ASP A 62 5.06 0.19 9.49
CA ASP A 62 5.76 -0.13 8.24
C ASP A 62 5.18 0.72 7.09
N VAL A 63 6.01 1.09 6.11
CA VAL A 63 5.52 1.76 4.88
C VAL A 63 4.95 0.70 3.94
N VAL A 64 3.62 0.59 3.85
CA VAL A 64 2.94 -0.53 3.17
C VAL A 64 2.00 -0.11 2.04
N TYR A 65 1.90 -0.98 1.03
CA TYR A 65 0.91 -0.91 -0.04
C TYR A 65 -0.12 -2.02 0.11
N TYR A 66 -1.40 -1.66 0.13
CA TYR A 66 -2.53 -2.59 0.06
C TYR A 66 -3.13 -2.55 -1.33
N ILE A 67 -3.19 -3.71 -1.97
CA ILE A 67 -3.67 -3.80 -3.35
C ILE A 67 -4.73 -4.89 -3.47
N ASN A 68 -5.81 -4.57 -4.18
CA ASN A 68 -6.84 -5.53 -4.55
C ASN A 68 -6.24 -6.68 -5.39
N PRO A 69 -6.32 -7.94 -4.93
CA PRO A 69 -5.74 -9.08 -5.64
C PRO A 69 -6.45 -9.43 -6.94
N ALA A 70 -7.70 -8.99 -7.16
CA ALA A 70 -8.55 -9.44 -8.26
C ALA A 70 -7.88 -9.32 -9.65
N THR A 71 -7.19 -8.22 -9.90
CA THR A 71 -6.49 -8.00 -11.18
C THR A 71 -5.29 -8.95 -11.32
N PHE A 72 -4.55 -9.22 -10.26
CA PHE A 72 -3.40 -10.12 -10.30
C PHE A 72 -3.83 -11.58 -10.46
N ILE A 73 -4.88 -12.00 -9.74
CA ILE A 73 -5.48 -13.33 -9.87
C ILE A 73 -5.94 -13.54 -11.31
N LYS A 74 -6.65 -12.56 -11.90
CA LYS A 74 -7.07 -12.62 -13.31
C LYS A 74 -5.91 -12.78 -14.29
N ASN A 75 -4.72 -12.29 -13.93
CA ASN A 75 -3.50 -12.40 -14.73
C ASN A 75 -2.60 -13.58 -14.32
N GLY A 76 -3.10 -14.52 -13.50
CA GLY A 76 -2.43 -15.78 -13.20
C GLY A 76 -1.61 -15.81 -11.89
N LEU A 77 -1.66 -14.76 -11.06
CA LEU A 77 -1.08 -14.83 -9.72
C LEU A 77 -1.90 -15.75 -8.82
N ASP A 78 -1.26 -16.78 -8.26
CA ASP A 78 -1.84 -17.62 -7.21
C ASP A 78 -1.50 -17.02 -5.83
N VAL A 79 -2.38 -16.16 -5.33
CA VAL A 79 -2.17 -15.42 -4.07
C VAL A 79 -2.02 -16.33 -2.85
N LYS A 80 -2.53 -17.57 -2.89
CA LYS A 80 -2.40 -18.54 -1.79
C LYS A 80 -1.00 -19.12 -1.65
N LYS A 81 -0.13 -18.92 -2.66
CA LYS A 81 1.29 -19.29 -2.61
C LYS A 81 2.18 -18.18 -2.06
N LEU A 82 1.64 -16.97 -1.88
CA LEU A 82 2.38 -15.91 -1.19
C LEU A 82 2.46 -16.24 0.31
N PRO A 83 3.52 -15.80 0.99
CA PRO A 83 3.57 -15.81 2.44
C PRO A 83 2.33 -15.13 3.04
N ARG A 84 1.81 -15.69 4.13
CA ARG A 84 0.74 -15.06 4.90
C ARG A 84 1.24 -13.74 5.47
N HIS A 85 0.44 -12.68 5.36
CA HIS A 85 0.75 -11.40 6.00
C HIS A 85 0.94 -11.58 7.53
N PRO A 86 2.01 -11.03 8.12
CA PRO A 86 2.23 -11.15 9.55
C PRO A 86 1.11 -10.53 10.39
N SER A 87 0.89 -11.04 11.59
CA SER A 87 -0.11 -10.50 12.54
C SER A 87 0.46 -9.42 13.46
N GLU A 88 1.73 -9.05 13.30
CA GLU A 88 2.47 -8.10 14.13
C GLU A 88 3.17 -7.08 13.23
N LEU A 89 3.25 -5.81 13.68
CA LEU A 89 4.00 -4.74 13.02
C LEU A 89 5.52 -5.04 13.03
N GLY A 90 6.26 -4.60 12.02
CA GLY A 90 7.72 -4.76 11.95
C GLY A 90 8.18 -6.20 11.69
N LYS A 91 7.27 -7.09 11.27
CA LYS A 91 7.57 -8.49 10.91
C LYS A 91 7.51 -8.75 9.41
N MET A 92 7.18 -7.74 8.61
CA MET A 92 7.27 -7.84 7.16
C MET A 92 8.73 -7.75 6.72
N GLU A 93 9.05 -8.39 5.60
CA GLU A 93 10.33 -8.22 4.90
C GLU A 93 10.15 -7.15 3.82
N PRO A 94 11.02 -6.12 3.74
CA PRO A 94 10.95 -5.11 2.69
C PRO A 94 10.92 -5.72 1.28
N LEU A 95 10.02 -5.21 0.44
CA LEU A 95 9.78 -5.61 -0.95
C LEU A 95 9.28 -7.06 -1.14
N GLN A 96 8.92 -7.75 -0.05
CA GLN A 96 8.25 -9.05 -0.11
C GLN A 96 6.74 -8.85 -0.25
N TRP A 97 6.13 -9.60 -1.17
CA TRP A 97 4.68 -9.67 -1.29
C TRP A 97 4.09 -10.68 -0.32
N TYR A 98 3.00 -10.30 0.34
CA TYR A 98 2.23 -11.10 1.27
C TYR A 98 0.77 -11.15 0.86
N TYR A 99 0.06 -12.18 1.34
CA TYR A 99 -1.39 -12.31 1.20
C TYR A 99 -2.10 -12.19 2.54
N TYR A 100 -3.10 -11.31 2.59
CA TYR A 100 -4.04 -11.17 3.69
C TYR A 100 -5.44 -11.55 3.19
N ASP A 101 -6.10 -12.48 3.89
CA ASP A 101 -7.35 -13.09 3.45
C ASP A 101 -8.62 -12.42 4.01
N GLY A 102 -8.49 -11.34 4.78
CA GLY A 102 -9.64 -10.66 5.37
C GLY A 102 -10.18 -11.27 6.66
N THR A 103 -9.60 -12.36 7.16
CA THR A 103 -10.21 -13.16 8.23
C THR A 103 -9.72 -12.85 9.65
N TYR A 104 -8.68 -12.02 9.79
CA TYR A 104 -8.10 -11.67 11.08
C TYR A 104 -7.85 -10.17 11.21
N VAL A 105 -7.61 -9.69 12.43
CA VAL A 105 -7.26 -8.29 12.69
C VAL A 105 -5.98 -7.97 11.94
N GLU A 106 -6.05 -7.00 11.04
CA GLU A 106 -4.89 -6.53 10.29
C GLU A 106 -4.09 -5.56 11.21
N PRO A 107 -2.78 -5.79 11.43
CA PRO A 107 -2.01 -5.09 12.46
C PRO A 107 -1.85 -3.59 12.23
N HIS A 108 -1.82 -3.10 10.99
CA HIS A 108 -1.69 -1.66 10.68
C HIS A 108 -3.04 -0.93 10.77
N GLN A 109 -4.15 -1.63 10.52
CA GLN A 109 -5.49 -1.06 10.57
C GLN A 109 -6.18 -1.28 11.93
N GLY A 110 -5.59 -2.08 12.82
CA GLY A 110 -6.12 -2.41 14.14
C GLY A 110 -7.53 -3.04 14.11
N SER A 111 -7.97 -3.51 12.95
CA SER A 111 -9.33 -4.01 12.71
C SER A 111 -9.34 -5.07 11.62
N GLN A 112 -10.42 -5.87 11.57
CA GLN A 112 -10.60 -6.83 10.50
C GLN A 112 -11.16 -6.12 9.26
N LEU A 113 -10.48 -6.26 8.12
CA LEU A 113 -10.86 -5.56 6.89
C LEU A 113 -11.94 -6.29 6.08
N ASN A 114 -12.23 -7.56 6.41
CA ASN A 114 -13.25 -8.41 5.77
C ASN A 114 -13.10 -8.51 4.24
N LYS A 115 -11.87 -8.32 3.76
CA LYS A 115 -11.50 -8.15 2.37
C LYS A 115 -10.09 -8.69 2.17
N GLU A 116 -9.84 -9.33 1.02
CA GLU A 116 -8.51 -9.83 0.68
C GLU A 116 -7.62 -8.74 0.10
N PHE A 117 -6.32 -8.82 0.40
CA PHE A 117 -5.30 -7.90 -0.09
C PHE A 117 -4.01 -8.64 -0.44
N VAL A 118 -3.33 -8.17 -1.48
CA VAL A 118 -1.89 -8.36 -1.60
C VAL A 118 -1.21 -7.16 -0.96
N ILE A 119 -0.28 -7.42 -0.05
CA ILE A 119 0.39 -6.39 0.76
C ILE A 119 1.90 -6.46 0.51
N MET A 120 2.55 -5.32 0.37
CA MET A 120 4.02 -5.24 0.30
C MET A 120 4.48 -4.07 1.17
N SER A 121 5.47 -4.32 2.02
CA SER A 121 6.20 -3.25 2.69
C SER A 121 7.31 -2.73 1.79
N VAL A 122 7.51 -1.43 1.78
CA VAL A 122 8.64 -0.76 1.12
C VAL A 122 9.77 -0.57 2.12
N ASP A 123 9.42 -0.29 3.37
CA ASP A 123 10.32 -0.12 4.50
C ASP A 123 9.61 -0.62 5.75
N VAL A 124 10.35 -1.22 6.68
CA VAL A 124 9.82 -1.81 7.92
C VAL A 124 10.61 -1.29 9.10
N LYS A 125 9.93 -1.12 10.23
CA LYS A 125 10.55 -0.54 11.43
C LYS A 125 11.19 -1.55 12.36
#